data_AF-Q13HX7-F1
#
_entry.id   AF-Q13HX7-F1
#
_cell.length_a   1.000
_cell.length_b   1.000
_cell.length_c   1.000
_cell.angle_alpha   90.00
_cell.angle_beta   90.00
_cell.angle_gamma   90.00
#
_symmetry.space_group_name_H-M   'P 1'
#
loop_
_entity.id
_entity.type
_entity.pdbx_description
1 polymer ?
#
loop_
_entity_poly.entity_id
_entity_poly.type
_entity_poly.pdbx_seq_one_letter_code
_entity_poly.pdbx_strand_id
1 'polypeptide(L)'
;MSTLENVHASPIHFMSKPAEIEHTQRPLNEASHAPGYIYGDPDVLRREKERIFMKDWLCIAHVDELPNPGDFVTHTVIDEPVLIVRNRSGVLQAFYNQCRHRGVEVAEGRGNAKIFKCPYHAWSYDLDGKLIGVPFMKEAQGFDQKNCSLKPVRLDTWGGFIHISFDPDAEPLSSYMAEYEQEFGMLRQGELRLGLRWETDFDCNWKFVYENLMDIYHVGVTHADTIGRYQDQSSYRYLQLPRGRASIHYRAKTMSETGSSLFGRLPWIDDDSFARIGYLPPNLTMLARCDYVRPVTHWPTAVNRTHSVAYFLFPEDKIADPQFQEKIQTYVKFVEQVLDEDRGMILSLQRAMNTRGFEPGRMSFMENAIHHALGYHLERLFGPQSA
;
A
#
# COMPACT_ATOMS: atom_id res chain seq x y z
N MET A 1 -8.50 32.07 -30.96
CA MET A 1 -7.82 31.50 -29.78
C MET A 1 -8.73 31.75 -28.59
N SER A 2 -9.59 30.78 -28.28
CA SER A 2 -10.58 30.86 -27.20
C SER A 2 -9.93 30.25 -25.96
N THR A 3 -9.70 31.07 -24.95
CA THR A 3 -9.27 30.63 -23.62
C THR A 3 -10.34 29.72 -23.02
N LEU A 4 -10.00 28.44 -22.85
CA LEU A 4 -10.75 27.51 -22.04
C LEU A 4 -10.68 28.01 -20.59
N GLU A 5 -11.76 28.63 -20.12
CA GLU A 5 -11.93 28.88 -18.70
C GLU A 5 -11.98 27.52 -17.98
N ASN A 6 -10.99 27.29 -17.11
CA ASN A 6 -10.99 26.20 -16.16
C ASN A 6 -12.24 26.33 -15.28
N VAL A 7 -13.26 25.52 -15.58
CA VAL A 7 -14.39 25.30 -14.68
C VAL A 7 -13.86 24.44 -13.52
N HIS A 8 -13.25 25.09 -12.53
CA HIS A 8 -13.12 24.47 -11.22
C HIS A 8 -14.53 24.21 -10.69
N ALA A 9 -14.91 22.94 -10.58
CA ALA A 9 -16.04 22.56 -9.76
C ALA A 9 -15.83 23.19 -8.37
N SER A 10 -16.85 23.89 -7.86
CA SER A 10 -16.82 24.45 -6.50
C SER A 10 -16.40 23.34 -5.53
N PRO A 11 -15.52 23.63 -4.54
CA PRO A 11 -15.12 22.65 -3.54
C PRO A 11 -16.37 22.05 -2.91
N ILE A 12 -16.57 20.74 -3.06
CA ILE A 12 -17.69 20.07 -2.40
C ILE A 12 -17.32 19.99 -0.93
N HIS A 13 -17.74 20.99 -0.15
CA HIS A 13 -17.58 20.95 1.29
C HIS A 13 -18.58 19.94 1.85
N PHE A 14 -18.17 18.67 1.94
CA PHE A 14 -19.05 17.58 2.38
C PHE A 14 -19.38 17.71 3.89
N MET A 15 -20.34 18.57 4.25
CA MET A 15 -20.83 18.69 5.63
C MET A 15 -21.62 17.45 6.06
N SER A 16 -22.14 16.67 5.11
CA SER A 16 -22.90 15.44 5.30
C SER A 16 -22.59 14.41 4.20
N LYS A 17 -22.97 13.14 4.41
CA LYS A 17 -22.88 12.07 3.40
C LYS A 17 -23.77 12.43 2.18
N PRO A 18 -23.21 12.49 0.96
CA PRO A 18 -24.00 12.67 -0.26
C PRO A 18 -24.95 11.50 -0.52
N ALA A 19 -26.16 11.78 -0.99
CA ALA A 19 -27.18 10.77 -1.30
C ALA A 19 -26.70 9.77 -2.38
N GLU A 20 -25.88 10.22 -3.33
CA GLU A 20 -25.37 9.38 -4.42
C GLU A 20 -24.51 8.21 -3.93
N ILE A 21 -23.85 8.35 -2.78
CA ILE A 21 -23.04 7.30 -2.15
C ILE A 21 -23.92 6.11 -1.71
N GLU A 22 -25.18 6.34 -1.40
CA GLU A 22 -26.10 5.28 -0.99
C GLU A 22 -26.29 4.24 -2.09
N HIS A 23 -26.17 4.63 -3.36
CA HIS A 23 -26.24 3.68 -4.48
C HIS A 23 -25.10 2.67 -4.46
N THR A 24 -23.92 3.05 -3.98
CA THR A 24 -22.76 2.15 -3.86
C THR A 24 -22.86 1.19 -2.68
N GLN A 25 -23.67 1.52 -1.67
CA GLN A 25 -23.82 0.73 -0.44
C GLN A 25 -25.12 -0.10 -0.40
N ARG A 26 -25.88 -0.13 -1.48
CA ARG A 26 -27.01 -1.06 -1.66
C ARG A 26 -26.52 -2.50 -1.73
N PRO A 27 -27.39 -3.51 -1.58
CA PRO A 27 -27.01 -4.89 -1.88
C PRO A 27 -26.32 -5.00 -3.26
N LEU A 28 -25.34 -5.88 -3.42
CA LEU A 28 -24.46 -5.94 -4.61
C LEU A 28 -25.23 -5.96 -5.94
N ASN A 29 -26.31 -6.74 -6.04
CA ASN A 29 -27.18 -6.84 -7.22
C ASN A 29 -28.01 -5.57 -7.49
N GLU A 30 -27.95 -4.59 -6.57
CA GLU A 30 -28.58 -3.27 -6.55
C GLU A 30 -27.55 -2.12 -6.48
N ALA A 31 -26.26 -2.43 -6.45
CA ALA A 31 -25.20 -1.45 -6.28
C ALA A 31 -24.69 -0.86 -7.61
N SER A 32 -24.22 0.38 -7.53
CA SER A 32 -23.43 1.05 -8.59
C SER A 32 -22.04 1.40 -8.06
N HIS A 33 -21.06 1.58 -8.94
CA HIS A 33 -19.75 2.13 -8.57
C HIS A 33 -19.87 3.51 -7.89
N ALA A 34 -18.77 3.98 -7.30
CA ALA A 34 -18.76 5.28 -6.65
C ALA A 34 -18.86 6.44 -7.67
N PRO A 35 -19.44 7.59 -7.27
CA PRO A 35 -19.39 8.82 -8.03
C PRO A 35 -17.96 9.24 -8.41
N GLY A 36 -17.78 9.85 -9.58
CA GLY A 36 -16.45 10.18 -10.11
C GLY A 36 -15.61 11.09 -9.19
N TYR A 37 -16.25 11.99 -8.42
CA TYR A 37 -15.56 12.86 -7.48
C TYR A 37 -14.81 12.09 -6.37
N ILE A 38 -15.20 10.85 -6.06
CA ILE A 38 -14.50 9.98 -5.09
C ILE A 38 -13.05 9.69 -5.53
N TYR A 39 -12.79 9.76 -6.84
CA TYR A 39 -11.49 9.51 -7.43
C TYR A 39 -10.79 10.80 -7.91
N GLY A 40 -11.56 11.86 -8.16
CA GLY A 40 -11.07 13.08 -8.82
C GLY A 40 -10.93 14.30 -7.91
N ASP A 41 -11.61 14.34 -6.76
CA ASP A 41 -11.66 15.53 -5.90
C ASP A 41 -10.51 15.54 -4.86
N PRO A 42 -9.62 16.56 -4.85
CA PRO A 42 -8.58 16.70 -3.84
C PRO A 42 -9.11 16.75 -2.40
N ASP A 43 -10.32 17.24 -2.16
CA ASP A 43 -10.93 17.24 -0.82
C ASP A 43 -11.25 15.82 -0.33
N VAL A 44 -11.48 14.86 -1.25
CA VAL A 44 -11.63 13.45 -0.89
C VAL A 44 -10.28 12.89 -0.44
N LEU A 45 -9.19 13.15 -1.17
CA LEU A 45 -7.84 12.71 -0.76
C LEU A 45 -7.45 13.29 0.61
N ARG A 46 -7.76 14.57 0.86
CA ARG A 46 -7.53 15.21 2.16
C ARG A 46 -8.32 14.51 3.28
N ARG A 47 -9.55 14.07 3.02
CA ARG A 47 -10.34 13.28 3.98
C ARG A 47 -9.79 11.87 4.16
N GLU A 48 -9.34 11.22 3.09
CA GLU A 48 -8.68 9.91 3.14
C GLU A 48 -7.43 9.98 4.01
N LYS A 49 -6.62 11.04 3.88
CA LYS A 49 -5.49 11.29 4.80
C LYS A 49 -5.95 11.22 6.26
N GLU A 50 -6.85 12.11 6.66
CA GLU A 50 -7.25 12.28 8.06
C GLU A 50 -7.98 11.08 8.65
N ARG A 51 -8.84 10.41 7.87
CA ARG A 51 -9.75 9.39 8.39
C ARG A 51 -9.24 7.96 8.19
N ILE A 52 -8.27 7.76 7.29
CA ILE A 52 -7.83 6.42 6.89
C ILE A 52 -6.32 6.30 7.08
N PHE A 53 -5.51 7.05 6.30
CA PHE A 53 -4.05 6.89 6.36
C PHE A 53 -3.45 7.31 7.69
N MET A 54 -4.01 8.32 8.36
CA MET A 54 -3.56 8.75 9.71
C MET A 54 -4.14 7.91 10.84
N LYS A 55 -5.04 6.95 10.53
CA LYS A 55 -5.80 6.16 11.52
C LYS A 55 -5.49 4.67 11.50
N ASP A 56 -5.04 4.15 10.38
CA ASP A 56 -4.77 2.72 10.22
C ASP A 56 -3.30 2.37 10.45
N TRP A 57 -3.05 1.06 10.48
CA TRP A 57 -1.72 0.50 10.27
C TRP A 57 -1.42 0.46 8.77
N LEU A 58 -0.25 0.97 8.39
CA LEU A 58 0.23 1.06 7.01
C LEU A 58 1.48 0.20 6.84
N CYS A 59 1.46 -0.76 5.92
CA CYS A 59 2.64 -1.55 5.57
C CYS A 59 3.62 -0.68 4.77
N ILE A 60 4.85 -0.47 5.26
CA ILE A 60 5.74 0.56 4.72
C ILE A 60 7.08 0.06 4.19
N ALA A 61 7.59 -1.04 4.72
CA ALA A 61 8.86 -1.62 4.30
C ALA A 61 8.94 -3.10 4.69
N HIS A 62 9.94 -3.81 4.19
CA HIS A 62 10.30 -5.15 4.65
C HIS A 62 11.53 -5.11 5.57
N VAL A 63 11.62 -6.00 6.56
CA VAL A 63 12.74 -6.01 7.52
C VAL A 63 14.09 -6.27 6.87
N ASP A 64 14.13 -6.98 5.74
CA ASP A 64 15.35 -7.24 4.98
C ASP A 64 15.88 -5.98 4.26
N GLU A 65 15.12 -4.88 4.21
CA GLU A 65 15.64 -3.58 3.77
C GLU A 65 16.46 -2.87 4.86
N LEU A 66 16.33 -3.31 6.11
CA LEU A 66 17.07 -2.77 7.26
C LEU A 66 17.74 -3.91 8.04
N PRO A 67 18.67 -4.68 7.47
CA PRO A 67 19.25 -5.83 8.16
C PRO A 67 20.19 -5.44 9.32
N ASN A 68 20.86 -4.29 9.24
CA ASN A 68 21.92 -3.91 10.18
C ASN A 68 21.55 -2.70 11.05
N PRO A 69 22.13 -2.57 12.26
CA PRO A 69 22.07 -1.33 13.02
C PRO A 69 22.54 -0.11 12.23
N GLY A 70 21.77 0.97 12.29
CA GLY A 70 21.98 2.18 11.52
C GLY A 70 21.30 2.20 10.17
N ASP A 71 20.87 1.05 9.64
CA ASP A 71 20.10 1.02 8.40
C ASP A 71 18.79 1.79 8.60
N PHE A 72 18.45 2.60 7.61
CA PHE A 72 17.27 3.44 7.62
C PHE A 72 16.63 3.53 6.24
N VAL A 73 15.33 3.78 6.23
CA VAL A 73 14.56 4.17 5.05
C VAL A 73 13.66 5.34 5.41
N THR A 74 13.45 6.24 4.45
CA THR A 74 12.48 7.33 4.56
C THR A 74 11.33 7.11 3.60
N HIS A 75 10.13 7.51 4.00
CA HIS A 75 8.94 7.48 3.16
C HIS A 75 8.06 8.69 3.47
N THR A 76 7.34 9.19 2.48
CA THR A 76 6.34 10.25 2.69
C THR A 76 4.96 9.67 2.52
N VAL A 77 4.20 9.58 3.62
CA VAL A 77 2.81 9.15 3.56
C VAL A 77 1.96 10.37 3.25
N ILE A 78 1.62 10.53 1.97
CA ILE A 78 0.97 11.72 1.41
C ILE A 78 1.88 12.95 1.55
N ASP A 79 1.87 13.60 2.71
CA ASP A 79 2.62 14.80 3.07
C ASP A 79 3.27 14.68 4.47
N GLU A 80 3.17 13.51 5.11
CA GLU A 80 3.82 13.22 6.39
C GLU A 80 5.14 12.46 6.16
N PRO A 81 6.31 13.10 6.34
CA PRO A 81 7.60 12.45 6.14
C PRO A 81 7.94 11.57 7.36
N VAL A 82 8.30 10.32 7.09
CA VAL A 82 8.61 9.28 8.08
C VAL A 82 10.03 8.77 7.88
N LEU A 83 10.72 8.55 8.99
CA LEU A 83 12.01 7.90 9.09
C LEU A 83 11.84 6.59 9.86
N ILE A 84 12.25 5.48 9.26
CA ILE A 84 12.34 4.17 9.91
C ILE A 84 13.81 3.81 10.02
N VAL A 85 14.23 3.38 11.19
CA VAL A 85 15.63 3.04 11.47
C VAL A 85 15.74 1.81 12.36
N ARG A 86 16.74 0.98 12.11
CA ARG A 86 17.19 -0.02 13.09
C ARG A 86 18.23 0.61 14.00
N ASN A 87 17.94 0.74 15.29
CA ASN A 87 18.87 1.35 16.23
C ASN A 87 20.08 0.45 16.54
N ARG A 88 21.00 0.95 17.39
CA ARG A 88 22.22 0.21 17.77
C ARG A 88 21.96 -1.11 18.50
N SER A 89 20.82 -1.21 19.18
CA SER A 89 20.36 -2.40 19.89
C SER A 89 19.64 -3.40 18.97
N GLY A 90 19.50 -3.09 17.68
CA GLY A 90 18.82 -3.93 16.71
C GLY A 90 17.29 -3.75 16.66
N VAL A 91 16.73 -2.81 17.42
CA VAL A 91 15.29 -2.53 17.49
C VAL A 91 14.88 -1.58 16.37
N LEU A 92 13.79 -1.88 15.67
CA LEU A 92 13.20 -1.00 14.67
C LEU A 92 12.38 0.10 15.34
N GLN A 93 12.53 1.32 14.86
CA GLN A 93 11.82 2.51 15.35
C GLN A 93 11.38 3.38 14.18
N ALA A 94 10.26 4.07 14.35
CA ALA A 94 9.77 5.04 13.40
C ALA A 94 9.61 6.42 14.05
N PHE A 95 9.90 7.46 13.29
CA PHE A 95 9.77 8.85 13.70
C PHE A 95 9.20 9.68 12.56
N TYR A 96 8.54 10.79 12.89
CA TYR A 96 8.41 11.88 11.93
C TYR A 96 9.81 12.33 11.53
N ASN A 97 10.12 12.31 10.23
CA ASN A 97 11.41 12.75 9.68
C ASN A 97 11.46 14.27 9.64
N GLN A 98 11.38 14.91 10.81
CA GLN A 98 11.28 16.37 10.93
C GLN A 98 12.16 16.85 12.09
N CYS A 99 13.16 17.67 11.76
CA CYS A 99 13.99 18.32 12.76
C CYS A 99 13.13 19.20 13.66
N ARG A 100 13.29 19.02 14.98
CA ARG A 100 12.54 19.75 16.01
C ARG A 100 12.94 21.22 16.16
N HIS A 101 13.87 21.71 15.34
CA HIS A 101 14.21 23.13 15.25
C HIS A 101 13.28 23.87 14.29
N ARG A 102 13.33 23.55 12.99
CA ARG A 102 12.57 24.26 11.93
C ARG A 102 11.92 23.31 10.91
N GLY A 103 11.72 22.05 11.25
CA GLY A 103 10.95 21.09 10.45
C GLY A 103 11.69 20.42 9.29
N VAL A 104 12.93 20.80 8.99
CA VAL A 104 13.71 20.18 7.89
C VAL A 104 13.94 18.69 8.16
N GLU A 105 13.77 17.87 7.14
CA GLU A 105 14.04 16.44 7.19
C GLU A 105 15.49 16.15 7.61
N VAL A 106 15.67 15.08 8.40
CA VAL A 106 16.99 14.73 8.98
C VAL A 106 17.68 13.59 8.24
N ALA A 107 16.95 12.91 7.37
CA ALA A 107 17.41 11.81 6.52
C ALA A 107 16.68 11.86 5.18
N GLU A 108 17.25 11.26 4.14
CA GLU A 108 16.66 11.17 2.80
C GLU A 108 16.98 9.80 2.19
N GLY A 109 16.00 9.20 1.52
CA GLY A 109 16.14 7.94 0.80
C GLY A 109 16.35 6.74 1.71
N ARG A 110 17.40 5.97 1.43
CA ARG A 110 17.78 4.75 2.15
C ARG A 110 19.28 4.74 2.39
N GLY A 111 19.73 4.22 3.52
CA GLY A 111 21.16 4.15 3.81
C GLY A 111 21.46 3.61 5.20
N ASN A 112 22.70 3.84 5.65
CA ASN A 112 23.15 3.50 7.00
C ASN A 112 23.70 4.76 7.69
N ALA A 113 23.24 5.04 8.90
CA ALA A 113 23.63 6.22 9.67
C ALA A 113 24.07 5.85 11.09
N LYS A 114 25.05 6.60 11.61
CA LYS A 114 25.44 6.52 13.04
C LYS A 114 24.68 7.51 13.93
N ILE A 115 24.25 8.62 13.32
CA ILE A 115 23.46 9.75 13.85
C ILE A 115 22.70 10.39 12.68
N PHE A 116 21.58 11.04 12.96
CA PHE A 116 20.86 11.87 11.99
C PHE A 116 21.16 13.34 12.23
N LYS A 117 21.91 13.96 11.31
CA LYS A 117 22.33 15.36 11.42
C LYS A 117 21.48 16.20 10.47
N CYS A 118 20.64 17.06 11.03
CA CYS A 118 19.83 17.99 10.24
C CYS A 118 20.73 18.84 9.34
N PRO A 119 20.49 18.86 8.02
CA PRO A 119 21.34 19.56 7.07
C PRO A 119 21.28 21.09 7.23
N TYR A 120 20.27 21.62 7.91
CA TYR A 120 20.08 23.07 8.03
C TYR A 120 20.99 23.72 9.09
N HIS A 121 20.96 23.21 10.33
CA HIS A 121 21.68 23.83 11.46
C HIS A 121 22.44 22.81 12.32
N ALA A 122 22.68 21.59 11.79
CA ALA A 122 23.45 20.56 12.46
C ALA A 122 22.89 20.09 13.83
N TRP A 123 21.59 20.28 14.08
CA TRP A 123 20.92 19.56 15.16
C TRP A 123 21.04 18.06 14.89
N SER A 124 21.59 17.34 15.86
CA SER A 124 22.01 15.95 15.68
C SER A 124 21.23 15.04 16.60
N TYR A 125 20.64 13.99 16.05
CA TYR A 125 19.84 12.99 16.75
C TYR A 125 20.59 11.65 16.74
N ASP A 126 20.50 10.88 17.84
CA ASP A 126 20.89 9.47 17.81
C ASP A 126 19.83 8.61 17.10
N LEU A 127 20.10 7.30 17.00
CA LEU A 127 19.20 6.37 16.31
C LEU A 127 17.92 6.06 17.11
N ASP A 128 17.88 6.44 18.39
CA ASP A 128 16.68 6.38 19.24
C ASP A 128 15.87 7.68 19.16
N GLY A 129 16.24 8.59 18.24
CA GLY A 129 15.57 9.86 18.00
C GLY A 129 15.86 10.94 19.03
N LYS A 130 16.74 10.68 20.01
CA LYS A 130 17.08 11.66 21.04
C LYS A 130 18.00 12.73 20.47
N LEU A 131 17.69 14.00 20.76
CA LEU A 131 18.56 15.10 20.40
C LEU A 131 19.85 15.05 21.24
N ILE A 132 21.01 14.98 20.58
CA ILE A 132 22.33 14.82 21.21
C ILE A 132 23.29 15.98 20.89
N GLY A 133 23.03 16.77 19.85
CA GLY A 133 23.86 17.91 19.46
C GLY A 133 23.04 19.12 19.03
N VAL A 134 23.32 20.28 19.62
CA VAL A 134 22.56 21.53 19.44
C VAL A 134 23.50 22.75 19.37
N PRO A 135 24.09 23.04 18.22
CA PRO A 135 24.99 24.18 18.07
C PRO A 135 24.34 25.50 18.52
N PHE A 136 25.08 26.30 19.27
CA PHE A 136 24.72 27.68 19.68
C PHE A 136 23.43 27.85 20.53
N MET A 137 22.86 26.77 21.08
CA MET A 137 21.64 26.86 21.90
C MET A 137 21.87 27.21 23.38
N LYS A 138 23.12 27.44 23.82
CA LYS A 138 23.45 27.74 25.23
C LYS A 138 22.84 29.05 25.74
N GLU A 139 22.68 30.04 24.85
CA GLU A 139 22.13 31.37 25.18
C GLU A 139 20.60 31.41 25.04
N ALA A 140 19.97 30.36 24.49
CA ALA A 140 18.53 30.28 24.34
C ALA A 140 17.88 30.02 25.71
N GLN A 141 17.30 31.07 26.30
CA GLN A 141 16.61 30.99 27.58
C GLN A 141 15.43 30.01 27.51
N GLY A 142 15.31 29.13 28.51
CA GLY A 142 14.21 28.15 28.59
C GLY A 142 14.33 26.97 27.62
N PHE A 143 15.44 26.85 26.87
CA PHE A 143 15.67 25.70 26.00
C PHE A 143 15.98 24.44 26.81
N ASP A 144 15.17 23.39 26.63
CA ASP A 144 15.44 22.05 27.15
C ASP A 144 15.58 21.05 26.00
N GLN A 145 16.81 20.58 25.80
CA GLN A 145 17.18 19.59 24.79
C GLN A 145 16.32 18.32 24.86
N LYS A 146 15.85 17.93 26.06
CA LYS A 146 15.05 16.72 26.27
C LYS A 146 13.67 16.80 25.62
N ASN A 147 13.12 18.01 25.43
CA ASN A 147 11.80 18.22 24.82
C ASN A 147 11.84 18.23 23.27
N CYS A 148 13.03 18.10 22.70
CA CYS A 148 13.31 18.27 21.29
C CYS A 148 13.80 16.99 20.60
N SER A 149 13.52 15.80 21.16
CA SER A 149 13.68 14.51 20.44
C SER A 149 12.75 14.41 19.23
N LEU A 150 13.12 13.63 18.21
CA LEU A 150 12.22 13.31 17.10
C LEU A 150 10.89 12.76 17.64
N LYS A 151 9.79 13.12 16.98
CA LYS A 151 8.46 12.66 17.40
C LYS A 151 8.29 11.21 16.94
N PRO A 152 8.00 10.25 17.85
CA PRO A 152 7.83 8.86 17.47
C PRO A 152 6.56 8.66 16.66
N VAL A 153 6.59 7.66 15.78
CA VAL A 153 5.44 7.09 15.07
C VAL A 153 5.33 5.64 15.54
N ARG A 154 4.12 5.12 15.74
CA ARG A 154 3.97 3.72 16.17
C ARG A 154 4.54 2.81 15.09
N LEU A 155 5.23 1.76 15.50
CA LEU A 155 5.80 0.76 14.60
C LEU A 155 5.62 -0.63 15.21
N ASP A 156 5.27 -1.59 14.38
CA ASP A 156 5.30 -3.01 14.71
C ASP A 156 5.54 -3.84 13.42
N THR A 157 5.71 -5.14 13.54
CA THR A 157 6.00 -6.03 12.40
C THR A 157 5.04 -7.19 12.30
N TRP A 158 4.67 -7.56 11.08
CA TRP A 158 3.86 -8.73 10.78
C TRP A 158 4.40 -9.42 9.52
N GLY A 159 4.68 -10.72 9.59
CA GLY A 159 5.13 -11.50 8.42
C GLY A 159 6.41 -10.96 7.73
N GLY A 160 7.33 -10.34 8.47
CA GLY A 160 8.52 -9.67 7.92
C GLY A 160 8.29 -8.25 7.40
N PHE A 161 7.05 -7.76 7.40
CA PHE A 161 6.72 -6.39 7.00
C PHE A 161 6.63 -5.45 8.19
N ILE A 162 7.24 -4.30 8.03
CA ILE A 162 7.19 -3.18 8.96
C ILE A 162 5.90 -2.42 8.68
N HIS A 163 5.10 -2.22 9.73
CA HIS A 163 3.90 -1.41 9.70
C HIS A 163 4.04 -0.22 10.63
N ILE A 164 3.47 0.91 10.22
CA ILE A 164 3.41 2.11 11.06
C ILE A 164 1.98 2.56 11.28
N SER A 165 1.74 3.31 12.36
CA SER A 165 0.50 4.06 12.53
C SER A 165 0.77 5.43 13.14
N PHE A 166 0.09 6.44 12.59
CA PHE A 166 0.13 7.81 13.12
C PHE A 166 -0.84 8.02 14.28
N ASP A 167 -1.81 7.11 14.46
CA ASP A 167 -2.75 7.18 15.57
C ASP A 167 -2.06 6.70 16.86
N PRO A 168 -1.85 7.57 17.87
CA PRO A 168 -1.24 7.17 19.12
C PRO A 168 -2.05 6.09 19.85
N ASP A 169 -3.35 6.05 19.61
CA ASP A 169 -4.34 5.17 20.25
C ASP A 169 -4.67 3.94 19.39
N ALA A 170 -3.94 3.72 18.28
CA ALA A 170 -4.09 2.51 17.47
C ALA A 170 -3.99 1.24 18.32
N GLU A 171 -4.92 0.31 18.09
CA GLU A 171 -4.85 -1.03 18.66
C GLU A 171 -3.51 -1.71 18.29
N PRO A 172 -3.05 -2.70 19.08
CA PRO A 172 -1.85 -3.46 18.73
C PRO A 172 -1.94 -4.07 17.33
N LEU A 173 -0.83 -4.07 16.56
CA LEU A 173 -0.82 -4.60 15.20
C LEU A 173 -1.26 -6.07 15.16
N SER A 174 -0.91 -6.86 16.17
CA SER A 174 -1.35 -8.26 16.27
C SER A 174 -2.87 -8.42 16.33
N SER A 175 -3.58 -7.52 17.02
CA SER A 175 -5.05 -7.45 17.02
C SER A 175 -5.58 -6.96 15.68
N TYR A 176 -4.95 -5.93 15.12
CA TYR A 176 -5.32 -5.40 13.81
C TYR A 176 -5.17 -6.46 12.70
N MET A 177 -4.17 -7.33 12.78
CA MET A 177 -3.85 -8.35 11.77
C MET A 177 -4.44 -9.74 12.07
N ALA A 178 -5.22 -9.91 13.13
CA ALA A 178 -5.65 -11.22 13.61
C ALA A 178 -6.41 -12.06 12.56
N GLU A 179 -7.40 -11.48 11.87
CA GLU A 179 -8.14 -12.19 10.81
C GLU A 179 -7.26 -12.46 9.58
N TYR A 180 -6.29 -11.59 9.35
CA TYR A 180 -5.36 -11.73 8.25
C TYR A 180 -4.32 -12.82 8.51
N GLU A 181 -3.86 -12.96 9.75
CA GLU A 181 -3.01 -14.06 10.19
C GLU A 181 -3.72 -15.41 10.00
N GLN A 182 -5.01 -15.50 10.35
CA GLN A 182 -5.79 -16.72 10.13
C GLN A 182 -5.87 -17.10 8.65
N GLU A 183 -5.98 -16.10 7.78
CA GLU A 183 -6.17 -16.31 6.35
C GLU A 183 -4.86 -16.47 5.57
N PHE A 184 -3.79 -15.76 5.95
CA PHE A 184 -2.53 -15.68 5.20
C PHE A 184 -1.31 -16.18 5.97
N GLY A 185 -1.41 -16.53 7.25
CA GLY A 185 -0.31 -17.06 8.05
C GLY A 185 0.25 -18.37 7.49
N MET A 186 -0.56 -19.15 6.77
CA MET A 186 -0.12 -20.35 6.05
C MET A 186 0.93 -20.06 4.97
N LEU A 187 1.05 -18.81 4.49
CA LEU A 187 2.09 -18.40 3.55
C LEU A 187 3.46 -18.27 4.22
N ARG A 188 3.52 -18.26 5.57
CA ARG A 188 4.74 -18.21 6.38
C ARG A 188 5.70 -17.10 5.92
N GLN A 189 5.18 -15.89 5.65
CA GLN A 189 5.98 -14.81 5.05
C GLN A 189 7.23 -14.46 5.87
N GLY A 190 7.17 -14.61 7.20
CA GLY A 190 8.32 -14.39 8.08
C GLY A 190 9.50 -15.36 7.88
N GLU A 191 9.31 -16.45 7.13
CA GLU A 191 10.35 -17.40 6.74
C GLU A 191 10.89 -17.15 5.32
N LEU A 192 10.28 -16.22 4.60
CA LEU A 192 10.72 -15.81 3.28
C LEU A 192 11.67 -14.61 3.39
N ARG A 193 12.48 -14.42 2.35
CA ARG A 193 13.43 -13.33 2.22
C ARG A 193 13.10 -12.48 1.00
N LEU A 194 13.41 -11.20 1.08
CA LEU A 194 13.22 -10.25 -0.01
C LEU A 194 14.22 -10.52 -1.12
N GLY A 195 13.76 -11.13 -2.22
CA GLY A 195 14.58 -11.40 -3.40
C GLY A 195 14.62 -10.24 -4.39
N LEU A 196 13.51 -9.51 -4.54
CA LEU A 196 13.45 -8.30 -5.36
C LEU A 196 12.42 -7.32 -4.81
N ARG A 197 12.82 -6.05 -4.77
CA ARG A 197 11.91 -4.92 -4.58
C ARG A 197 11.77 -4.17 -5.90
N TRP A 198 10.54 -4.00 -6.36
CA TRP A 198 10.22 -3.42 -7.66
C TRP A 198 9.18 -2.31 -7.51
N GLU A 199 9.42 -1.16 -8.14
CA GLU A 199 8.57 0.03 -7.99
C GLU A 199 7.87 0.37 -9.31
N THR A 200 6.66 0.93 -9.23
CA THR A 200 5.91 1.37 -10.41
C THR A 200 5.02 2.56 -10.07
N ASP A 201 5.04 3.58 -10.93
CA ASP A 201 4.14 4.73 -10.85
C ASP A 201 2.97 4.60 -11.83
N PHE A 202 1.80 5.03 -11.35
CA PHE A 202 0.55 5.09 -12.11
C PHE A 202 -0.02 6.52 -12.07
N ASP A 203 -0.39 7.06 -13.23
CA ASP A 203 -1.07 8.35 -13.35
C ASP A 203 -2.59 8.21 -13.11
N CYS A 204 -2.95 7.59 -11.99
CA CYS A 204 -4.32 7.43 -11.53
C CYS A 204 -4.43 7.53 -10.01
N ASN A 205 -5.67 7.69 -9.54
CA ASN A 205 -6.04 7.58 -8.13
C ASN A 205 -5.73 6.17 -7.60
N TRP A 206 -5.21 6.09 -6.39
CA TRP A 206 -4.75 4.84 -5.77
C TRP A 206 -5.83 3.77 -5.67
N LYS A 207 -7.09 4.19 -5.52
CA LYS A 207 -8.23 3.27 -5.46
C LYS A 207 -8.40 2.50 -6.76
N PHE A 208 -8.08 3.07 -7.93
CA PHE A 208 -8.16 2.33 -9.18
C PHE A 208 -7.16 1.19 -9.28
N VAL A 209 -5.94 1.37 -8.76
CA VAL A 209 -4.96 0.27 -8.72
C VAL A 209 -5.48 -0.85 -7.82
N TYR A 210 -6.06 -0.49 -6.67
CA TYR A 210 -6.58 -1.43 -5.69
C TYR A 210 -7.83 -2.17 -6.20
N GLU A 211 -8.81 -1.44 -6.74
CA GLU A 211 -10.04 -1.98 -7.34
C GLU A 211 -9.73 -2.83 -8.57
N ASN A 212 -8.78 -2.44 -9.42
CA ASN A 212 -8.38 -3.25 -10.58
C ASN A 212 -7.80 -4.59 -10.13
N LEU A 213 -6.97 -4.64 -9.10
CA LEU A 213 -6.47 -5.93 -8.60
C LEU A 213 -7.62 -6.81 -8.06
N MET A 214 -8.61 -6.20 -7.39
CA MET A 214 -9.83 -6.87 -6.87
C MET A 214 -10.76 -7.41 -7.95
N ASP A 215 -10.77 -6.75 -9.12
CA ASP A 215 -11.71 -7.04 -10.17
C ASP A 215 -11.34 -8.29 -10.96
N ILE A 216 -11.89 -9.43 -10.56
CA ILE A 216 -11.72 -10.68 -11.32
C ILE A 216 -12.51 -10.70 -12.64
N TYR A 217 -13.40 -9.73 -12.88
CA TYR A 217 -14.31 -9.73 -14.02
C TYR A 217 -13.59 -9.45 -15.34
N HIS A 218 -12.62 -8.53 -15.35
CA HIS A 218 -11.89 -8.19 -16.58
C HIS A 218 -10.82 -9.23 -16.95
N VAL A 219 -10.42 -10.13 -16.04
CA VAL A 219 -9.27 -11.02 -16.22
C VAL A 219 -9.36 -11.88 -17.49
N GLY A 220 -10.55 -12.39 -17.81
CA GLY A 220 -10.75 -13.19 -19.03
C GLY A 220 -10.72 -12.39 -20.34
N VAL A 221 -10.85 -11.06 -20.25
CA VAL A 221 -10.97 -10.17 -21.40
C VAL A 221 -9.68 -9.39 -21.61
N THR A 222 -9.27 -8.60 -20.62
CA THR A 222 -8.07 -7.75 -20.67
C THR A 222 -6.80 -8.59 -20.77
N HIS A 223 -6.76 -9.71 -20.04
CA HIS A 223 -5.59 -10.58 -19.97
C HIS A 223 -5.74 -11.89 -20.77
N ALA A 224 -6.58 -11.90 -21.80
CA ALA A 224 -6.86 -13.10 -22.59
C ALA A 224 -5.57 -13.76 -23.14
N ASP A 225 -4.58 -12.94 -23.51
CA ASP A 225 -3.32 -13.38 -24.09
C ASP A 225 -2.22 -13.71 -23.04
N THR A 226 -2.42 -13.36 -21.77
CA THR A 226 -1.43 -13.54 -20.69
C THR A 226 -1.92 -14.46 -19.58
N ILE A 227 -2.48 -13.92 -18.49
CA ILE A 227 -2.88 -14.68 -17.30
C ILE A 227 -4.29 -15.26 -17.44
N GLY A 228 -5.16 -14.67 -18.26
CA GLY A 228 -6.54 -15.11 -18.44
C GLY A 228 -6.66 -16.56 -18.91
N ARG A 229 -5.75 -17.01 -19.78
CA ARG A 229 -5.63 -18.41 -20.24
C ARG A 229 -5.15 -19.40 -19.18
N TYR A 230 -4.67 -18.91 -18.03
CA TYR A 230 -4.07 -19.72 -16.97
C TYR A 230 -4.87 -19.74 -15.68
N GLN A 231 -5.92 -18.93 -15.57
CA GLN A 231 -6.77 -18.88 -14.39
C GLN A 231 -8.06 -19.66 -14.62
N ASP A 232 -8.39 -20.56 -13.70
CA ASP A 232 -9.67 -21.22 -13.68
C ASP A 232 -10.71 -20.31 -13.02
N GLN A 233 -11.46 -19.57 -13.83
CA GLN A 233 -12.46 -18.64 -13.32
C GLN A 233 -13.59 -19.33 -12.55
N SER A 234 -13.85 -20.62 -12.81
CA SER A 234 -14.87 -21.36 -12.07
C SER A 234 -14.44 -21.68 -10.63
N SER A 235 -13.15 -21.55 -10.33
CA SER A 235 -12.57 -21.81 -9.01
C SER A 235 -12.53 -20.59 -8.08
N TYR A 236 -12.92 -19.40 -8.56
CA TYR A 236 -12.91 -18.20 -7.74
C TYR A 236 -13.81 -18.35 -6.51
N ARG A 237 -13.19 -18.22 -5.34
CA ARG A 237 -13.88 -18.15 -4.06
C ARG A 237 -13.50 -16.86 -3.34
N TYR A 238 -14.51 -16.05 -3.10
CA TYR A 238 -14.38 -14.78 -2.41
C TYR A 238 -14.73 -14.92 -0.93
N LEU A 239 -13.89 -14.34 -0.06
CA LEU A 239 -14.10 -14.26 1.38
C LEU A 239 -14.07 -12.79 1.81
N GLN A 240 -15.19 -12.31 2.34
CA GLN A 240 -15.26 -11.02 3.03
C GLN A 240 -14.61 -11.14 4.40
N LEU A 241 -13.73 -10.20 4.70
CA LEU A 241 -13.10 -10.07 6.01
C LEU A 241 -13.50 -8.71 6.62
N PRO A 242 -13.43 -8.54 7.96
CA PRO A 242 -13.72 -7.27 8.60
C PRO A 242 -12.88 -6.12 8.05
N ARG A 243 -13.33 -4.87 8.28
CA ARG A 243 -12.63 -3.65 7.87
C ARG A 243 -12.42 -3.51 6.35
N GLY A 244 -13.42 -3.91 5.55
CA GLY A 244 -13.34 -3.84 4.08
C GLY A 244 -12.26 -4.73 3.46
N ARG A 245 -11.70 -5.67 4.23
CA ARG A 245 -10.69 -6.61 3.78
C ARG A 245 -11.31 -7.75 3.00
N ALA A 246 -10.51 -8.41 2.18
CA ALA A 246 -10.96 -9.59 1.47
C ALA A 246 -9.84 -10.55 1.09
N SER A 247 -10.24 -11.79 0.78
CA SER A 247 -9.38 -12.80 0.17
C SER A 247 -10.09 -13.43 -1.03
N ILE A 248 -9.36 -13.60 -2.14
CA ILE A 248 -9.80 -14.29 -3.35
C ILE A 248 -8.92 -15.52 -3.54
N HIS A 249 -9.53 -16.70 -3.52
CA HIS A 249 -8.84 -17.98 -3.74
C HIS A 249 -9.20 -18.46 -5.13
N TYR A 250 -8.23 -18.99 -5.85
CA TYR A 250 -8.45 -19.53 -7.18
C TYR A 250 -7.32 -20.47 -7.56
N ARG A 251 -7.55 -21.24 -8.61
CA ARG A 251 -6.53 -22.07 -9.25
C ARG A 251 -5.94 -21.32 -10.42
N ALA A 252 -4.63 -21.14 -10.43
CA ALA A 252 -3.92 -20.51 -11.53
C ALA A 252 -2.52 -21.07 -11.69
N LYS A 253 -1.99 -20.98 -12.92
CA LYS A 253 -0.55 -21.14 -13.11
C LYS A 253 0.23 -19.94 -12.55
N THR A 254 1.55 -20.10 -12.42
CA THR A 254 2.43 -19.03 -11.96
C THR A 254 2.58 -17.91 -13.00
N MET A 255 3.21 -16.81 -12.60
CA MET A 255 3.37 -15.59 -13.39
C MET A 255 4.57 -15.67 -14.33
N SER A 256 4.52 -16.59 -15.29
CA SER A 256 5.49 -16.73 -16.37
C SER A 256 4.79 -16.96 -17.72
N GLU A 257 5.51 -16.73 -18.82
CA GLU A 257 4.96 -16.85 -20.17
C GLU A 257 4.38 -18.24 -20.48
N THR A 258 4.95 -19.30 -19.91
CA THR A 258 4.48 -20.70 -20.07
C THR A 258 3.53 -21.15 -18.96
N GLY A 259 3.37 -20.35 -17.91
CA GLY A 259 2.71 -20.73 -16.66
C GLY A 259 3.46 -21.82 -15.88
N SER A 260 4.74 -22.05 -16.15
CA SER A 260 5.58 -22.98 -15.37
C SER A 260 6.46 -22.23 -14.38
N SER A 261 6.67 -22.83 -13.21
CA SER A 261 7.54 -22.24 -12.18
C SER A 261 9.02 -22.37 -12.53
N LEU A 262 9.76 -21.28 -12.36
CA LEU A 262 11.23 -21.26 -12.46
C LEU A 262 11.93 -21.51 -11.11
N PHE A 263 11.20 -21.41 -10.00
CA PHE A 263 11.73 -21.54 -8.64
C PHE A 263 11.29 -22.86 -7.96
N GLY A 264 10.27 -23.52 -8.51
CA GLY A 264 9.58 -24.63 -7.87
C GLY A 264 8.70 -24.13 -6.72
N ARG A 265 7.83 -25.01 -6.21
CA ARG A 265 6.89 -24.64 -5.15
C ARG A 265 7.58 -24.23 -3.85
N LEU A 266 6.88 -23.39 -3.10
CA LEU A 266 7.12 -23.19 -1.67
C LEU A 266 6.96 -24.54 -0.94
N PRO A 267 7.83 -24.87 0.03
CA PRO A 267 7.87 -26.21 0.63
C PRO A 267 6.57 -26.67 1.32
N TRP A 268 5.75 -25.72 1.78
CA TRP A 268 4.49 -25.96 2.49
C TRP A 268 3.24 -25.81 1.61
N ILE A 269 3.40 -25.55 0.32
CA ILE A 269 2.31 -25.51 -0.65
C ILE A 269 2.36 -26.78 -1.50
N ASP A 270 1.28 -27.57 -1.50
CA ASP A 270 1.19 -28.88 -2.14
C ASP A 270 0.44 -28.88 -3.48
N ASP A 271 -0.18 -27.76 -3.86
CA ASP A 271 -0.89 -27.57 -5.13
C ASP A 271 -0.11 -26.62 -6.05
N ASP A 272 0.31 -27.11 -7.23
CA ASP A 272 1.01 -26.31 -8.25
C ASP A 272 0.14 -25.17 -8.81
N SER A 273 -1.18 -25.29 -8.67
CA SER A 273 -2.15 -24.28 -9.10
C SER A 273 -2.56 -23.32 -7.99
N PHE A 274 -1.93 -23.38 -6.81
CA PHE A 274 -2.25 -22.50 -5.70
C PHE A 274 -2.12 -21.02 -6.11
N ALA A 275 -3.21 -20.26 -5.96
CA ALA A 275 -3.22 -18.82 -6.10
C ALA A 275 -4.16 -18.15 -5.10
N ARG A 276 -3.70 -17.03 -4.54
CA ARG A 276 -4.48 -16.22 -3.61
C ARG A 276 -4.16 -14.75 -3.78
N ILE A 277 -5.19 -13.90 -3.66
CA ILE A 277 -5.02 -12.46 -3.51
C ILE A 277 -5.71 -12.01 -2.22
N GLY A 278 -5.02 -11.22 -1.41
CA GLY A 278 -5.52 -10.60 -0.20
C GLY A 278 -5.51 -9.09 -0.30
N TYR A 279 -6.52 -8.45 0.28
CA TYR A 279 -6.70 -7.01 0.28
C TYR A 279 -6.79 -6.51 1.71
N LEU A 280 -5.82 -5.69 2.12
CA LEU A 280 -5.77 -5.03 3.40
C LEU A 280 -5.71 -3.51 3.17
N PRO A 281 -6.87 -2.84 3.16
CA PRO A 281 -6.88 -1.40 3.03
C PRO A 281 -6.16 -0.77 4.24
N PRO A 282 -5.56 0.41 4.04
CA PRO A 282 -5.65 1.18 2.80
C PRO A 282 -4.58 0.84 1.75
N ASN A 283 -3.48 0.19 2.12
CA ASN A 283 -2.27 0.27 1.30
C ASN A 283 -1.60 -1.06 0.96
N LEU A 284 -2.16 -2.23 1.29
CA LEU A 284 -1.50 -3.51 1.09
C LEU A 284 -2.37 -4.50 0.31
N THR A 285 -1.83 -5.02 -0.80
CA THR A 285 -2.38 -6.16 -1.54
C THR A 285 -1.37 -7.31 -1.48
N MET A 286 -1.80 -8.48 -1.03
CA MET A 286 -0.99 -9.70 -0.95
C MET A 286 -1.28 -10.58 -2.14
N LEU A 287 -0.31 -10.83 -3.00
CA LEU A 287 -0.45 -11.82 -4.05
C LEU A 287 0.40 -13.04 -3.69
N ALA A 288 -0.15 -14.23 -3.89
CA ALA A 288 0.60 -15.46 -3.72
C ALA A 288 0.37 -16.41 -4.90
N ARG A 289 1.43 -17.09 -5.28
CA ARG A 289 1.44 -18.24 -6.19
C ARG A 289 2.07 -19.42 -5.47
N CYS A 290 2.07 -20.58 -6.10
CA CYS A 290 2.64 -21.79 -5.52
C CYS A 290 4.14 -21.66 -5.21
N ASP A 291 4.86 -20.74 -5.83
CA ASP A 291 6.32 -20.62 -5.81
C ASP A 291 6.87 -19.33 -5.19
N TYR A 292 6.04 -18.30 -4.96
CA TYR A 292 6.45 -17.07 -4.30
C TYR A 292 5.27 -16.31 -3.67
N VAL A 293 5.61 -15.39 -2.76
CA VAL A 293 4.67 -14.42 -2.20
C VAL A 293 5.10 -13.03 -2.65
N ARG A 294 4.15 -12.23 -3.13
CA ARG A 294 4.39 -10.87 -3.62
C ARG A 294 3.39 -9.88 -3.03
N PRO A 295 3.67 -9.36 -1.84
CA PRO A 295 2.97 -8.20 -1.30
C PRO A 295 3.28 -6.97 -2.15
N VAL A 296 2.28 -6.12 -2.34
CA VAL A 296 2.38 -4.86 -3.07
C VAL A 296 1.77 -3.77 -2.20
N THR A 297 2.50 -2.67 -2.00
CA THR A 297 1.96 -1.49 -1.34
C THR A 297 1.60 -0.41 -2.32
N HIS A 298 0.55 0.36 -2.03
CA HIS A 298 0.01 1.42 -2.90
C HIS A 298 -0.08 2.75 -2.14
N TRP A 299 0.54 3.79 -2.69
CA TRP A 299 0.70 5.09 -2.02
C TRP A 299 0.16 6.22 -2.89
N PRO A 300 -0.88 6.95 -2.45
CA PRO A 300 -1.27 8.17 -3.14
C PRO A 300 -0.19 9.25 -2.99
N THR A 301 0.37 9.68 -4.12
CA THR A 301 1.31 10.81 -4.19
C THR A 301 0.65 12.08 -4.73
N ALA A 302 -0.54 11.93 -5.34
CA ALA A 302 -1.49 13.00 -5.63
C ALA A 302 -2.90 12.41 -5.78
N VAL A 303 -3.91 13.26 -6.00
CA VAL A 303 -5.30 12.82 -6.26
C VAL A 303 -5.39 11.85 -7.45
N ASN A 304 -4.50 12.01 -8.43
CA ASN A 304 -4.43 11.24 -9.66
C ASN A 304 -3.05 10.62 -9.89
N ARG A 305 -2.26 10.39 -8.85
CA ARG A 305 -0.97 9.69 -8.95
C ARG A 305 -0.77 8.73 -7.80
N THR A 306 -0.27 7.55 -8.14
CA THR A 306 -0.04 6.45 -7.21
C THR A 306 1.33 5.86 -7.42
N HIS A 307 2.08 5.69 -6.34
CA HIS A 307 3.33 4.96 -6.32
C HIS A 307 3.08 3.58 -5.71
N SER A 308 3.50 2.51 -6.39
CA SER A 308 3.38 1.14 -5.88
C SER A 308 4.73 0.47 -5.71
N VAL A 309 4.85 -0.36 -4.67
CA VAL A 309 6.08 -1.13 -4.39
C VAL A 309 5.72 -2.60 -4.23
N ALA A 310 6.24 -3.45 -5.11
CA ALA A 310 6.12 -4.90 -5.03
C ALA A 310 7.35 -5.53 -4.37
N TYR A 311 7.12 -6.50 -3.49
CA TYR A 311 8.13 -7.24 -2.75
C TYR A 311 8.07 -8.71 -3.14
N PHE A 312 8.99 -9.20 -3.96
CA PHE A 312 9.03 -10.61 -4.32
C PHE A 312 9.80 -11.40 -3.26
N LEU A 313 9.07 -12.24 -2.53
CA LEU A 313 9.57 -13.01 -1.41
C LEU A 313 9.74 -14.49 -1.78
N PHE A 314 10.90 -15.05 -1.43
CA PHE A 314 11.28 -16.43 -1.72
C PHE A 314 11.97 -17.07 -0.52
N PRO A 315 11.97 -18.41 -0.42
CA PRO A 315 12.87 -19.12 0.49
C PRO A 315 14.34 -18.79 0.21
N GLU A 316 15.17 -18.79 1.25
CA GLU A 316 16.58 -18.37 1.17
C GLU A 316 17.40 -19.23 0.19
N ASP A 317 17.11 -20.53 0.09
CA ASP A 317 17.77 -21.44 -0.87
C ASP A 317 17.48 -21.07 -2.32
N LYS A 318 16.29 -20.50 -2.61
CA LYS A 318 15.94 -20.02 -3.95
C LYS A 318 16.70 -18.76 -4.31
N ILE A 319 16.88 -17.86 -3.35
CA ILE A 319 17.66 -16.62 -3.54
C ILE A 319 19.15 -16.95 -3.74
N ALA A 320 19.65 -17.97 -3.05
CA ALA A 320 21.04 -18.43 -3.18
C ALA A 320 21.34 -19.14 -4.53
N ASP A 321 20.33 -19.43 -5.35
CA ASP A 321 20.52 -19.99 -6.69
C ASP A 321 21.32 -19.00 -7.57
N PRO A 322 22.46 -19.42 -8.17
CA PRO A 322 23.23 -18.56 -9.09
C PRO A 322 22.41 -18.01 -10.27
N GLN A 323 21.32 -18.67 -10.65
CA GLN A 323 20.40 -18.23 -11.70
C GLN A 323 19.24 -17.37 -11.18
N PHE A 324 19.17 -17.06 -9.88
CA PHE A 324 18.05 -16.32 -9.28
C PHE A 324 17.75 -15.03 -10.03
N GLN A 325 18.79 -14.23 -10.33
CA GLN A 325 18.64 -12.94 -11.00
C GLN A 325 18.05 -13.08 -12.42
N GLU A 326 18.44 -14.08 -13.18
CA GLU A 326 17.86 -14.32 -14.51
C GLU A 326 16.40 -14.76 -14.43
N LYS A 327 16.10 -15.67 -13.49
CA LYS A 327 14.75 -16.21 -13.27
C LYS A 327 13.78 -15.12 -12.81
N ILE A 328 14.17 -14.28 -11.85
CA ILE A 328 13.30 -13.23 -11.32
C ILE A 328 13.03 -12.16 -12.37
N GLN A 329 14.01 -11.81 -13.20
CA GLN A 329 13.81 -10.85 -14.30
C GLN A 329 12.84 -11.40 -15.36
N THR A 330 12.79 -12.71 -15.56
CA THR A 330 11.76 -13.34 -16.42
C THR A 330 10.35 -13.14 -15.84
N TYR A 331 10.19 -13.28 -14.52
CA TYR A 331 8.89 -13.03 -13.87
C TYR A 331 8.51 -11.55 -13.93
N VAL A 332 9.46 -10.65 -13.67
CA VAL A 332 9.24 -9.20 -13.74
C VAL A 332 8.75 -8.78 -15.12
N LYS A 333 9.40 -9.23 -16.19
CA LYS A 333 8.97 -8.90 -17.56
C LYS A 333 7.55 -9.37 -17.87
N PHE A 334 7.18 -10.57 -17.42
CA PHE A 334 5.82 -11.06 -17.63
C PHE A 334 4.80 -10.27 -16.79
N VAL A 335 5.16 -9.90 -15.56
CA VAL A 335 4.33 -9.05 -14.70
C VAL A 335 4.17 -7.64 -15.28
N GLU A 336 5.23 -7.07 -15.84
CA GLU A 336 5.20 -5.78 -16.55
C GLU A 336 4.24 -5.83 -17.74
N GLN A 337 4.30 -6.91 -18.55
CA GLN A 337 3.37 -7.11 -19.65
C GLN A 337 1.91 -7.13 -19.17
N VAL A 338 1.61 -7.88 -18.12
CA VAL A 338 0.26 -7.93 -17.53
C VAL A 338 -0.18 -6.55 -17.03
N LEU A 339 0.71 -5.82 -16.36
CA LEU A 339 0.39 -4.48 -15.85
C LEU A 339 0.21 -3.44 -16.96
N ASP A 340 0.88 -3.59 -18.09
CA ASP A 340 0.69 -2.70 -19.24
C ASP A 340 -0.68 -2.91 -19.91
N GLU A 341 -1.23 -4.13 -19.86
CA GLU A 341 -2.61 -4.42 -20.29
C GLU A 341 -3.63 -3.66 -19.43
N ASP A 342 -3.40 -3.60 -18.11
CA ASP A 342 -4.23 -2.84 -17.16
C ASP A 342 -4.07 -1.32 -17.31
N ARG A 343 -2.84 -0.85 -17.54
CA ARG A 343 -2.48 0.57 -17.52
C ARG A 343 -3.37 1.40 -18.44
N GLY A 344 -3.64 0.89 -19.65
CA GLY A 344 -4.52 1.56 -20.61
C GLY A 344 -5.94 1.77 -20.09
N MET A 345 -6.51 0.77 -19.42
CA MET A 345 -7.86 0.79 -18.87
C MET A 345 -7.95 1.72 -17.66
N ILE A 346 -7.03 1.59 -16.71
CA ILE A 346 -6.97 2.41 -15.49
C ILE A 346 -6.82 3.90 -15.82
N LEU A 347 -5.95 4.24 -16.78
CA LEU A 347 -5.79 5.64 -17.22
C LEU A 347 -7.06 6.16 -17.91
N SER A 348 -7.79 5.29 -18.61
CA SER A 348 -9.08 5.64 -19.22
C SER A 348 -10.13 5.93 -18.15
N LEU A 349 -10.23 5.09 -17.11
CA LEU A 349 -11.10 5.31 -15.96
C LEU A 349 -10.79 6.66 -15.30
N GLN A 350 -9.52 6.93 -14.99
CA GLN A 350 -9.11 8.19 -14.37
C GLN A 350 -9.54 9.42 -15.17
N ARG A 351 -9.41 9.38 -16.50
CA ARG A 351 -9.85 10.48 -17.37
C ARG A 351 -11.37 10.64 -17.34
N ALA A 352 -12.12 9.53 -17.31
CA ALA A 352 -13.57 9.54 -17.35
C ALA A 352 -14.20 10.16 -16.09
N MET A 353 -13.62 9.93 -14.90
CA MET A 353 -14.20 10.35 -13.61
C MET A 353 -14.47 11.86 -13.48
N ASN A 354 -13.72 12.69 -14.21
CA ASN A 354 -13.84 14.15 -14.15
C ASN A 354 -14.72 14.71 -15.28
N THR A 355 -15.34 13.86 -16.09
CA THR A 355 -16.16 14.28 -17.23
C THR A 355 -17.61 14.49 -16.82
N ARG A 356 -18.30 15.42 -17.47
CA ARG A 356 -19.73 15.71 -17.22
C ARG A 356 -20.67 14.56 -17.58
N GLY A 357 -20.21 13.62 -18.40
CA GLY A 357 -21.01 12.48 -18.86
C GLY A 357 -20.77 11.20 -18.09
N PHE A 358 -19.91 11.21 -17.06
CA PHE A 358 -19.70 10.03 -16.24
C PHE A 358 -20.87 9.86 -15.27
N GLU A 359 -21.54 8.71 -15.37
CA GLU A 359 -22.52 8.24 -14.41
C GLU A 359 -22.04 6.87 -13.88
N PRO A 360 -22.09 6.61 -12.56
CA PRO A 360 -21.61 5.34 -12.05
C PRO A 360 -22.41 4.14 -12.56
N GLY A 361 -21.69 3.22 -13.21
CA GLY A 361 -22.24 1.98 -13.74
C GLY A 361 -22.67 0.99 -12.65
N ARG A 362 -23.47 0.02 -13.05
CA ARG A 362 -23.94 -1.10 -12.21
C ARG A 362 -22.83 -2.12 -11.97
N MET A 363 -22.73 -2.61 -10.74
CA MET A 363 -21.80 -3.69 -10.41
C MET A 363 -22.35 -5.07 -10.82
N SER A 364 -21.44 -5.96 -11.19
CA SER A 364 -21.61 -7.39 -11.39
C SER A 364 -21.48 -8.16 -10.09
N PHE A 365 -22.06 -9.37 -10.03
CA PHE A 365 -21.83 -10.27 -8.88
C PHE A 365 -20.34 -10.65 -8.72
N MET A 366 -19.56 -10.57 -9.80
CA MET A 366 -18.11 -10.85 -9.80
C MET A 366 -17.31 -9.75 -9.10
N GLU A 367 -17.87 -8.54 -8.97
CA GLU A 367 -17.22 -7.37 -8.34
C GLU A 367 -17.50 -7.30 -6.83
N ASN A 368 -17.82 -8.45 -6.22
CA ASN A 368 -18.14 -8.53 -4.79
C ASN A 368 -17.01 -7.97 -3.90
N ALA A 369 -15.75 -8.22 -4.29
CA ALA A 369 -14.58 -7.69 -3.61
C ALA A 369 -14.54 -6.17 -3.58
N ILE A 370 -14.79 -5.55 -4.73
CA ILE A 370 -14.84 -4.09 -4.91
C ILE A 370 -15.98 -3.53 -4.07
N HIS A 371 -17.18 -4.10 -4.19
CA HIS A 371 -18.35 -3.64 -3.45
C HIS A 371 -18.12 -3.63 -1.93
N HIS A 372 -17.55 -4.72 -1.38
CA HIS A 372 -17.24 -4.82 0.05
C HIS A 372 -16.21 -3.78 0.50
N ALA A 373 -15.09 -3.68 -0.23
CA ALA A 373 -14.01 -2.76 0.12
C ALA A 373 -14.43 -1.29 -0.02
N LEU A 374 -15.08 -0.95 -1.14
CA LEU A 374 -15.55 0.40 -1.45
C LEU A 374 -16.67 0.82 -0.50
N GLY A 375 -17.60 -0.08 -0.15
CA GLY A 375 -18.66 0.18 0.82
C GLY A 375 -18.11 0.58 2.19
N TYR A 376 -17.12 -0.16 2.69
CA TYR A 376 -16.41 0.16 3.94
C TYR A 376 -15.61 1.46 3.83
N HIS A 377 -14.91 1.68 2.72
CA HIS A 377 -14.16 2.91 2.46
C HIS A 377 -15.05 4.16 2.55
N LEU A 378 -16.20 4.12 1.89
CA LEU A 378 -17.18 5.21 1.89
C LEU A 378 -17.83 5.40 3.26
N GLU A 379 -18.07 4.32 4.01
CA GLU A 379 -18.52 4.40 5.40
C GLU A 379 -17.52 5.16 6.27
N ARG A 380 -16.22 4.91 6.13
CA ARG A 380 -15.21 5.65 6.89
C ARG A 380 -15.10 7.11 6.49
N LEU A 381 -15.20 7.40 5.20
CA LEU A 381 -15.09 8.76 4.69
C LEU A 381 -16.27 9.65 5.09
N PHE A 382 -17.48 9.11 5.10
CA PHE A 382 -18.71 9.90 5.25
C PHE A 382 -19.59 9.51 6.42
N GLY A 383 -19.29 8.40 7.09
CA GLY A 383 -19.96 7.97 8.31
C GLY A 383 -19.62 8.86 9.51
N PRO A 384 -20.36 8.66 10.62
CA PRO A 384 -20.09 9.37 11.87
C PRO A 384 -18.67 9.07 12.33
N GLN A 385 -17.98 10.09 12.82
CA GLN A 385 -16.68 9.88 13.46
C GLN A 385 -16.92 9.13 14.77
N SER A 386 -16.29 7.97 14.94
CA SER A 386 -16.17 7.32 16.25
C SER A 386 -15.47 8.30 17.19
N ALA A 387 -16.10 8.58 18.33
CA ALA A 387 -15.65 9.54 19.35
C ALA A 387 -14.34 9.13 20.00
#